data_AF-J5JW83-F1
#
_entry.id   AF-J5JW83-F1
#
_cell.length_a   1.000
_cell.length_b   1.000
_cell.length_c   1.000
_cell.angle_alpha   90.00
_cell.angle_beta   90.00
_cell.angle_gamma   90.00
#
_symmetry.space_group_name_H-M   'P 1'
#
loop_
_entity.id
_entity.type
_entity.pdbx_description
1 polymer ?
#
loop_
_entity_poly.entity_id
_entity_poly.type
_entity_poly.pdbx_seq_one_letter_code
_entity_poly.pdbx_strand_id
1 'polypeptide(L)'
;MISFSDLSAPQGWILYSVLTVSGLLVYAAVCSVFRFRRIGKTRAQYGFHDRASLGHMTNEQAHRIVKQLASLEAPTFYDLALRMALFRTYAIEDIAKLLVASSDLNRQQHAPKRHVTANLIIFTRLCSSFIKFAPNSEYLHKAVARMNYLHSPYQKNDRITNRDLLYVLWASMSEPVRFMRLYEWRALTDMEVAALGTLWKYIGDMMQIDYKAELGQDQWRDGIDFIDQVTEWAYRYEDVAMKRLPDMQKLGDVLLDLLLTSYPAAVRPMAYQGVLVLMGGRLRHAFSLPEPSVFYSALVYSLLFIRKFVVRYLMLPRVFGVEYMSEPDPQSGRLHNQHYLKEPWYTRVSLWTRWGPEALLVRATGGQIPGDGGQEMLPEGFLFTDLGPRPKMGKGIEDTQRWEQVVKTTVSPSACPFGMK
;
A
#
# COMPACT_ATOMS: atom_id res chain seq x y z
N MET A 1 61.09 -0.10 29.61
CA MET A 1 60.16 0.73 28.82
C MET A 1 60.22 0.24 27.39
N ILE A 2 59.18 -0.44 26.91
CA ILE A 2 59.09 -0.88 25.51
C ILE A 2 58.62 0.35 24.72
N SER A 3 59.44 0.82 23.77
CA SER A 3 59.12 1.97 22.92
C SER A 3 57.93 1.62 22.02
N PHE A 4 56.84 2.37 22.12
CA PHE A 4 55.67 2.25 21.25
C PHE A 4 55.91 2.84 19.83
N SER A 5 57.16 3.13 19.45
CA SER A 5 57.51 3.75 18.16
C SER A 5 57.45 2.81 16.95
N ASP A 6 57.40 1.49 17.16
CA ASP A 6 57.60 0.51 16.07
C ASP A 6 56.30 -0.18 15.59
N LEU A 7 55.13 0.36 15.94
CA LEU A 7 53.85 -0.07 15.37
C LEU A 7 53.51 0.72 14.10
N SER A 8 54.42 0.73 13.11
CA SER A 8 54.05 1.17 11.76
C SER A 8 53.26 0.04 11.10
N ALA A 9 51.97 0.26 10.84
CA ALA A 9 51.15 -0.69 10.08
C ALA A 9 51.87 -1.02 8.76
N PRO A 10 52.03 -2.31 8.39
CA PRO A 10 52.74 -2.68 7.17
C PRO A 10 52.07 -1.99 5.97
N GLN A 11 52.87 -1.34 5.12
CA GLN A 11 52.43 -0.49 4.01
C GLN A 11 51.39 -1.15 3.09
N GLY A 12 51.42 -2.49 2.99
CA GLY A 12 50.40 -3.28 2.27
C GLY A 12 48.99 -3.23 2.88
N TRP A 13 48.85 -3.17 4.21
CA TRP A 13 47.53 -3.11 4.87
C TRP A 13 46.83 -1.78 4.62
N ILE A 14 47.60 -0.70 4.58
CA ILE A 14 47.09 0.63 4.19
C ILE A 14 46.60 0.57 2.74
N LEU A 15 47.37 -0.03 1.82
CA LEU A 15 46.97 -0.18 0.42
C LEU A 15 45.68 -1.01 0.25
N TYR A 16 45.56 -2.16 0.91
CA TYR A 16 44.34 -3.00 0.83
C TYR A 16 43.10 -2.32 1.41
N SER A 17 43.25 -1.60 2.52
CA SER A 17 42.15 -0.83 3.12
C SER A 17 41.70 0.31 2.21
N VAL A 18 42.64 1.05 1.61
CA VAL A 18 42.35 2.13 0.65
C VAL A 18 41.66 1.59 -0.60
N LEU A 19 42.12 0.47 -1.16
CA LEU A 19 41.49 -0.16 -2.33
C LEU A 19 40.08 -0.65 -2.03
N THR A 20 39.86 -1.23 -0.85
CA THR A 20 38.54 -1.74 -0.42
C THR A 20 37.56 -0.59 -0.21
N VAL A 21 37.97 0.46 0.51
CA VAL A 21 37.14 1.67 0.71
C VAL A 21 36.83 2.34 -0.63
N SER A 22 37.82 2.49 -1.50
CA SER A 22 37.63 3.06 -2.84
C SER A 22 36.66 2.23 -3.68
N GLY A 23 36.80 0.90 -3.65
CA GLY A 23 35.88 -0.02 -4.33
C GLY A 23 34.45 0.09 -3.82
N LEU A 24 34.25 0.19 -2.50
CA LEU A 24 32.94 0.39 -1.89
C LEU A 24 32.33 1.74 -2.26
N LEU A 25 33.13 2.82 -2.31
CA LEU A 25 32.66 4.14 -2.72
C LEU A 25 32.25 4.17 -4.19
N VAL A 26 33.05 3.55 -5.08
CA VAL A 26 32.71 3.41 -6.50
C VAL A 26 31.42 2.59 -6.65
N TYR A 27 31.29 1.46 -5.95
CA TYR A 27 30.08 0.65 -5.97
C TYR A 27 28.85 1.43 -5.50
N ALA A 28 28.97 2.18 -4.41
CA ALA A 28 27.90 3.03 -3.89
C ALA A 28 27.50 4.13 -4.89
N ALA A 29 28.47 4.74 -5.57
CA ALA A 29 28.23 5.71 -6.63
C ALA A 29 27.53 5.08 -7.84
N VAL A 30 27.92 3.87 -8.26
CA VAL A 30 27.30 3.13 -9.36
C VAL A 30 25.84 2.78 -9.02
N CYS A 31 25.58 2.22 -7.82
CA CYS A 31 24.23 1.94 -7.34
C CYS A 31 23.36 3.22 -7.34
N SER A 32 23.96 4.32 -6.89
CA SER A 32 23.33 5.63 -6.89
C SER A 32 22.94 6.11 -8.28
N VAL A 33 23.89 6.11 -9.22
CA VAL A 33 23.67 6.57 -10.59
C VAL A 33 22.57 5.76 -11.26
N PHE A 34 22.59 4.43 -11.16
CA PHE A 34 21.56 3.61 -11.80
C PHE A 34 20.16 3.83 -11.24
N ARG A 35 20.02 4.10 -9.94
CA ARG A 35 18.74 4.44 -9.31
C ARG A 35 18.18 5.77 -9.83
N PHE A 36 18.99 6.82 -9.87
CA PHE A 36 18.56 8.12 -10.40
C PHE A 36 18.36 8.11 -11.91
N ARG A 37 19.09 7.25 -12.65
CA ARG A 37 18.93 7.11 -14.10
C ARG A 37 17.51 6.70 -14.50
N ARG A 38 16.83 5.84 -13.72
CA ARG A 38 15.45 5.46 -14.02
C ARG A 38 14.51 6.66 -13.93
N ILE A 39 14.62 7.43 -12.85
CA ILE A 39 13.80 8.63 -12.62
C ILE A 39 14.04 9.64 -13.75
N GLY A 40 15.32 9.90 -14.07
CA GLY A 40 15.70 10.78 -15.18
C GLY A 40 15.13 10.32 -16.52
N LYS A 41 15.17 9.02 -16.80
CA LYS A 41 14.60 8.43 -18.01
C LYS A 41 13.08 8.62 -18.06
N THR A 42 12.36 8.35 -16.98
CA THR A 42 10.89 8.53 -16.92
C THR A 42 10.51 9.99 -17.10
N ARG A 43 11.25 10.90 -16.45
CA ARG A 43 11.03 12.35 -16.56
C ARG A 43 11.22 12.85 -17.99
N ALA A 44 12.31 12.42 -18.64
CA ALA A 44 12.60 12.78 -20.03
C ALA A 44 11.63 12.14 -21.03
N GLN A 45 11.21 10.89 -20.79
CA GLN A 45 10.29 10.17 -21.66
C GLN A 45 8.92 10.86 -21.77
N TYR A 46 8.42 11.43 -20.68
CA TYR A 46 7.10 12.08 -20.65
C TYR A 46 7.17 13.61 -20.65
N GLY A 47 8.36 14.21 -20.60
CA GLY A 47 8.53 15.67 -20.65
C GLY A 47 8.18 16.43 -19.36
N PHE A 48 8.12 15.75 -18.20
CA PHE A 48 7.72 16.37 -16.93
C PHE A 48 8.88 17.08 -16.21
N HIS A 49 9.44 18.12 -16.84
CA HIS A 49 10.63 18.81 -16.34
C HIS A 49 10.35 19.85 -15.27
N ASP A 50 9.14 20.38 -15.21
CA ASP A 50 8.73 21.50 -14.39
C ASP A 50 7.32 21.30 -13.82
N ARG A 51 6.88 22.21 -12.95
CA ARG A 51 5.57 22.13 -12.30
C ARG A 51 4.43 22.26 -13.30
N ALA A 52 4.58 23.13 -14.31
CA ALA A 52 3.51 23.42 -15.27
C ALA A 52 3.21 22.22 -16.18
N SER A 53 4.22 21.45 -16.59
CA SER A 53 3.99 20.24 -17.40
C SER A 53 3.18 19.16 -16.69
N LEU A 54 3.13 19.15 -15.35
CA LEU A 54 2.37 18.16 -14.57
C LEU A 54 0.85 18.30 -14.74
N GLY A 55 0.37 19.50 -15.08
CA GLY A 55 -1.06 19.76 -15.32
C GLY A 55 -1.63 19.09 -16.57
N HIS A 56 -0.79 18.53 -17.44
CA HIS A 56 -1.20 17.82 -18.65
C HIS A 56 -1.00 16.29 -18.56
N MET A 57 -0.66 15.78 -17.38
CA MET A 57 -0.42 14.35 -17.18
C MET A 57 -1.70 13.53 -17.41
N THR A 58 -1.64 12.57 -18.34
CA THR A 58 -2.78 11.67 -18.62
C THR A 58 -2.89 10.56 -17.58
N ASN A 59 -4.07 9.96 -17.46
CA ASN A 59 -4.28 8.83 -16.53
C ASN A 59 -3.36 7.64 -16.88
N GLU A 60 -3.09 7.38 -18.16
CA GLU A 60 -2.12 6.37 -18.60
C GLU A 60 -0.69 6.66 -18.15
N GLN A 61 -0.22 7.91 -18.28
CA GLN A 61 1.11 8.31 -17.85
C GLN A 61 1.24 8.20 -16.33
N ALA A 62 0.24 8.72 -15.61
CA ALA A 62 0.17 8.63 -14.16
C ALA A 62 0.25 7.17 -13.67
N HIS A 63 -0.59 6.29 -14.24
CA HIS A 63 -0.56 4.86 -13.93
C HIS A 63 0.82 4.23 -14.18
N ARG A 64 1.47 4.51 -15.32
CA ARG A 64 2.80 3.95 -15.62
C ARG A 64 3.87 4.41 -14.63
N ILE A 65 3.83 5.68 -14.22
CA ILE A 65 4.75 6.24 -13.22
C ILE A 65 4.53 5.57 -11.86
N VAL A 66 3.27 5.47 -11.40
CA VAL A 66 2.94 4.82 -10.12
C VAL A 66 3.26 3.33 -10.14
N LYS A 67 2.97 2.61 -11.24
CA LYS A 67 3.34 1.20 -11.41
C LYS A 67 4.85 1.00 -11.30
N GLN A 68 5.65 1.87 -11.93
CA GLN A 68 7.10 1.83 -11.80
C GLN A 68 7.55 2.03 -10.34
N LEU A 69 6.98 3.02 -9.66
CA LEU A 69 7.27 3.29 -8.24
C LEU A 69 6.94 2.07 -7.36
N ALA A 70 5.72 1.54 -7.49
CA ALA A 70 5.17 0.49 -6.65
C ALA A 70 5.69 -0.92 -6.98
N SER A 71 6.19 -1.19 -8.19
CA SER A 71 6.73 -2.51 -8.56
C SER A 71 8.25 -2.57 -8.54
N LEU A 72 8.95 -1.47 -8.85
CA LEU A 72 10.40 -1.49 -9.04
C LEU A 72 11.17 -0.70 -7.97
N GLU A 73 10.71 0.49 -7.61
CA GLU A 73 11.44 1.37 -6.70
C GLU A 73 11.25 0.95 -5.23
N ALA A 74 10.01 0.94 -4.76
CA ALA A 74 9.69 0.77 -3.35
C ALA A 74 8.49 -0.18 -3.10
N PRO A 75 8.48 -1.41 -3.65
CA PRO A 75 7.31 -2.29 -3.56
C PRO A 75 6.88 -2.60 -2.13
N THR A 76 7.84 -2.94 -1.26
CA THR A 76 7.55 -3.31 0.12
C THR A 76 7.01 -2.16 0.95
N PHE A 77 7.56 -0.95 0.79
CA PHE A 77 7.10 0.22 1.54
C PHE A 77 5.85 0.85 0.94
N TYR A 78 5.61 0.70 -0.36
CA TYR A 78 4.36 1.11 -0.99
C TYR A 78 3.20 0.24 -0.49
N ASP A 79 3.37 -1.09 -0.49
CA ASP A 79 2.38 -2.02 0.07
C ASP A 79 2.17 -1.79 1.57
N LEU A 80 3.24 -1.61 2.35
CA LEU A 80 3.13 -1.27 3.77
C LEU A 80 2.38 0.06 4.00
N ALA A 81 2.65 1.08 3.19
CA ALA A 81 1.97 2.37 3.27
C ALA A 81 0.46 2.24 3.00
N LEU A 82 0.05 1.45 2.00
CA LEU A 82 -1.36 1.18 1.74
C LEU A 82 -2.04 0.43 2.89
N ARG A 83 -1.37 -0.55 3.50
CA ARG A 83 -1.90 -1.22 4.70
C ARG A 83 -2.05 -0.24 5.86
N MET A 84 -1.11 0.69 5.99
CA MET A 84 -1.19 1.74 7.01
C MET A 84 -2.29 2.75 6.71
N ALA A 85 -2.56 3.05 5.43
CA ALA A 85 -3.72 3.84 5.01
C ALA A 85 -5.03 3.20 5.44
N LEU A 86 -5.19 1.88 5.23
CA LEU A 86 -6.38 1.16 5.69
C LEU A 86 -6.53 1.23 7.21
N PHE A 87 -5.44 1.08 7.97
CA PHE A 87 -5.54 1.20 9.43
C PHE A 87 -5.87 2.61 9.87
N ARG A 88 -5.38 3.63 9.16
CA ARG A 88 -5.73 5.01 9.44
C ARG A 88 -7.23 5.27 9.26
N THR A 89 -7.87 4.65 8.27
CA THR A 89 -9.32 4.78 8.05
C THR A 89 -10.15 4.10 9.13
N TYR A 90 -9.62 3.07 9.80
CA TYR A 90 -10.32 2.41 10.91
C TYR A 90 -10.35 3.27 12.19
N ALA A 91 -9.63 4.39 12.21
CA ALA A 91 -9.68 5.37 13.28
C ALA A 91 -10.66 6.53 13.01
N ILE A 92 -11.49 6.45 11.96
CA ILE A 92 -12.60 7.39 11.72
C ILE A 92 -13.88 6.83 12.34
N GLU A 93 -14.60 7.67 13.10
CA GLU A 93 -15.77 7.29 13.91
C GLU A 93 -16.81 6.49 13.13
N ASP A 94 -17.26 6.98 11.97
CA ASP A 94 -18.32 6.34 11.19
C ASP A 94 -17.86 5.01 10.57
N ILE A 95 -16.63 4.98 10.05
CA ILE A 95 -16.00 3.77 9.50
C ILE A 95 -15.83 2.72 10.61
N ALA A 96 -15.35 3.11 11.78
CA ALA A 96 -15.13 2.22 12.91
C ALA A 96 -16.46 1.59 13.37
N LYS A 97 -17.50 2.40 13.58
CA LYS A 97 -18.84 1.92 13.96
C LYS A 97 -19.40 0.96 12.91
N LEU A 98 -19.29 1.30 11.63
CA LEU A 98 -19.73 0.43 10.54
C LEU A 98 -18.99 -0.91 10.55
N LEU A 99 -17.67 -0.90 10.74
CA LEU A 99 -16.87 -2.12 10.79
C LEU A 99 -17.22 -2.97 12.01
N VAL A 100 -17.41 -2.38 13.19
CA VAL A 100 -17.87 -3.10 14.38
C VAL A 100 -19.26 -3.68 14.20
N ALA A 101 -20.18 -2.95 13.55
CA ALA A 101 -21.55 -3.41 13.34
C ALA A 101 -21.68 -4.45 12.21
N SER A 102 -20.86 -4.35 11.17
CA SER A 102 -20.90 -5.24 9.99
C SER A 102 -20.06 -6.51 10.17
N SER A 103 -19.09 -6.47 11.07
CA SER A 103 -18.34 -7.66 11.46
C SER A 103 -19.01 -8.32 12.66
N ASP A 104 -18.79 -9.62 12.79
CA ASP A 104 -19.08 -10.33 14.02
C ASP A 104 -18.09 -9.96 15.15
N LEU A 105 -17.57 -8.71 15.21
CA LEU A 105 -16.72 -8.23 16.30
C LEU A 105 -17.38 -8.44 17.67
N ASN A 106 -18.71 -8.46 17.74
CA ASN A 106 -19.48 -8.74 18.95
C ASN A 106 -19.83 -10.23 19.18
N ARG A 107 -19.51 -11.15 18.25
CA ARG A 107 -19.86 -12.57 18.33
C ARG A 107 -18.64 -13.47 18.06
N GLN A 108 -18.30 -14.28 19.07
CA GLN A 108 -17.24 -15.32 19.06
C GLN A 108 -15.80 -14.80 18.85
N GLN A 109 -14.80 -15.53 19.38
CA GLN A 109 -13.40 -15.09 19.42
C GLN A 109 -12.66 -15.16 18.07
N HIS A 110 -13.19 -15.88 17.06
CA HIS A 110 -12.50 -16.14 15.78
C HIS A 110 -13.11 -15.43 14.56
N ALA A 111 -14.42 -15.17 14.53
CA ALA A 111 -15.09 -14.45 13.44
C ALA A 111 -14.60 -13.00 13.24
N PRO A 112 -14.29 -12.22 14.30
CA PRO A 112 -13.80 -10.85 14.17
C PRO A 112 -12.51 -10.74 13.35
N LYS A 113 -11.57 -11.66 13.61
CA LYS A 113 -10.29 -11.72 12.93
C LYS A 113 -10.49 -11.97 11.43
N ARG A 114 -11.41 -12.87 11.07
CA ARG A 114 -11.69 -13.21 9.66
C ARG A 114 -12.26 -12.03 8.87
N HIS A 115 -13.14 -11.22 9.46
CA HIS A 115 -13.70 -10.06 8.77
C HIS A 115 -12.66 -8.97 8.52
N VAL A 116 -11.84 -8.66 9.53
CA VAL A 116 -10.75 -7.69 9.38
C VAL A 116 -9.70 -8.19 8.37
N THR A 117 -9.35 -9.48 8.43
CA THR A 117 -8.49 -10.13 7.42
C THR A 117 -9.10 -10.02 6.02
N ALA A 118 -10.40 -10.31 5.86
CA ALA A 118 -11.08 -10.22 4.57
C ALA A 118 -11.05 -8.80 4.01
N ASN A 119 -11.33 -7.78 4.84
CA ASN A 119 -11.29 -6.38 4.42
C ASN A 119 -9.88 -5.95 3.99
N LEU A 120 -8.85 -6.37 4.73
CA LEU A 120 -7.45 -6.12 4.34
C LEU A 120 -7.09 -6.81 3.02
N ILE A 121 -7.53 -8.06 2.81
CA ILE A 121 -7.30 -8.79 1.57
C ILE A 121 -7.99 -8.06 0.41
N ILE A 122 -9.29 -7.76 0.54
CA ILE A 122 -10.07 -7.05 -0.49
C ILE A 122 -9.40 -5.73 -0.83
N PHE A 123 -9.10 -4.90 0.17
CA PHE A 123 -8.46 -3.61 -0.02
C PHE A 123 -7.11 -3.74 -0.74
N THR A 124 -6.21 -4.62 -0.27
CA THR A 124 -4.90 -4.79 -0.90
C THR A 124 -5.01 -5.34 -2.32
N ARG A 125 -5.98 -6.21 -2.63
CA ARG A 125 -6.20 -6.74 -3.99
C ARG A 125 -6.75 -5.68 -4.94
N LEU A 126 -7.72 -4.88 -4.49
CA LEU A 126 -8.25 -3.78 -5.28
C LEU A 126 -7.16 -2.74 -5.56
N CYS A 127 -6.41 -2.31 -4.53
CA CYS A 127 -5.31 -1.38 -4.71
C CYS A 127 -4.20 -1.93 -5.61
N SER A 128 -3.87 -3.23 -5.48
CA SER A 128 -2.92 -3.89 -6.38
C SER A 128 -3.41 -3.91 -7.83
N SER A 129 -4.73 -3.98 -8.03
CA SER A 129 -5.35 -3.95 -9.37
C SER A 129 -5.21 -2.57 -10.01
N PHE A 130 -5.34 -1.51 -9.22
CA PHE A 130 -5.16 -0.12 -9.68
C PHE A 130 -3.72 0.18 -10.13
N ILE A 131 -2.76 -0.61 -9.66
CA ILE A 131 -1.32 -0.47 -9.97
C ILE A 131 -0.91 -1.44 -11.09
N LYS A 132 -1.50 -2.65 -11.15
CA LYS A 132 -1.12 -3.68 -12.12
C LYS A 132 -1.71 -3.41 -13.49
N PHE A 133 -3.00 -3.11 -13.56
CA PHE A 133 -3.78 -3.06 -14.79
C PHE A 133 -3.86 -1.65 -15.35
N ALA A 134 -3.54 -1.51 -16.64
CA ALA A 134 -3.60 -0.23 -17.33
C ALA A 134 -5.00 0.42 -17.25
N PRO A 135 -5.11 1.75 -17.34
CA PRO A 135 -6.38 2.46 -17.23
C PRO A 135 -7.50 2.00 -18.16
N ASN A 136 -7.18 1.47 -19.34
CA ASN A 136 -8.14 0.94 -20.32
C ASN A 136 -8.45 -0.56 -20.16
N SER A 137 -7.84 -1.23 -19.18
CA SER A 137 -7.97 -2.67 -19.00
C SER A 137 -9.33 -3.04 -18.42
N GLU A 138 -9.94 -4.08 -18.98
CA GLU A 138 -11.19 -4.66 -18.45
C GLU A 138 -11.04 -5.09 -16.97
N TYR A 139 -9.86 -5.58 -16.57
CA TYR A 139 -9.59 -6.00 -15.21
C TYR A 139 -9.60 -4.81 -14.22
N LEU A 140 -9.10 -3.65 -14.63
CA LEU A 140 -9.21 -2.45 -13.80
C LEU A 140 -10.67 -2.05 -13.60
N HIS A 141 -11.44 -2.00 -14.70
CA HIS A 141 -12.85 -1.65 -14.64
C HIS A 141 -13.65 -2.62 -13.77
N LYS A 142 -13.39 -3.94 -13.87
CA LYS A 142 -13.99 -4.96 -13.00
C LYS A 142 -13.63 -4.77 -11.53
N ALA A 143 -12.39 -4.38 -11.22
CA ALA A 143 -11.96 -4.11 -9.85
C ALA A 143 -12.74 -2.92 -9.25
N VAL A 144 -12.81 -1.80 -9.97
CA VAL A 144 -13.54 -0.61 -9.52
C VAL A 144 -15.05 -0.87 -9.45
N ALA A 145 -15.61 -1.56 -10.45
CA ALA A 145 -17.02 -1.93 -10.45
C ALA A 145 -17.38 -2.84 -9.27
N ARG A 146 -16.50 -3.78 -8.91
CA ARG A 146 -16.70 -4.63 -7.73
C ARG A 146 -16.69 -3.81 -6.45
N MET A 147 -15.76 -2.86 -6.33
CA MET A 147 -15.70 -1.96 -5.19
C MET A 147 -16.98 -1.14 -5.05
N ASN A 148 -17.47 -0.55 -6.15
CA ASN A 148 -18.72 0.22 -6.15
C ASN A 148 -19.92 -0.66 -5.78
N TYR A 149 -19.99 -1.90 -6.29
CA TYR A 149 -21.02 -2.86 -5.89
C TYR A 149 -20.98 -3.17 -4.38
N LEU A 150 -19.79 -3.38 -3.81
CA LEU A 150 -19.65 -3.69 -2.38
C LEU A 150 -20.04 -2.49 -1.49
N HIS A 151 -19.79 -1.26 -1.93
CA HIS A 151 -20.16 -0.04 -1.21
C HIS A 151 -21.61 0.40 -1.41
N SER A 152 -22.23 0.13 -2.57
CA SER A 152 -23.56 0.64 -2.94
C SER A 152 -24.67 0.36 -1.91
N PRO A 153 -24.81 -0.86 -1.33
CA PRO A 153 -25.82 -1.11 -0.30
C PRO A 153 -25.64 -0.27 0.96
N TYR A 154 -24.41 0.11 1.30
CA TYR A 154 -24.14 0.92 2.49
C TYR A 154 -24.34 2.41 2.20
N GLN A 155 -24.00 2.87 1.00
CA GLN A 155 -24.31 4.23 0.54
C GLN A 155 -25.82 4.48 0.50
N LYS A 156 -26.61 3.52 -0.04
CA LYS A 156 -28.08 3.61 -0.08
C LYS A 156 -28.75 3.70 1.29
N ASN A 157 -28.04 3.30 2.35
CA ASN A 157 -28.53 3.34 3.74
C ASN A 157 -27.79 4.40 4.56
N ASP A 158 -27.11 5.36 3.92
CA ASP A 158 -26.35 6.45 4.55
C ASP A 158 -25.30 5.98 5.57
N ARG A 159 -24.78 4.75 5.41
CA ARG A 159 -23.74 4.18 6.29
C ARG A 159 -22.33 4.40 5.79
N ILE A 160 -22.16 4.63 4.49
CA ILE A 160 -20.91 5.08 3.88
C ILE A 160 -21.23 6.41 3.22
N THR A 161 -20.70 7.49 3.78
CA THR A 161 -20.94 8.85 3.28
C THR A 161 -19.91 9.22 2.20
N ASN A 162 -20.18 10.30 1.46
CA ASN A 162 -19.22 10.85 0.50
C ASN A 162 -17.90 11.27 1.17
N ARG A 163 -17.97 11.79 2.41
CA ARG A 163 -16.79 12.10 3.25
C ARG A 163 -15.95 10.87 3.54
N ASP A 164 -16.58 9.75 3.86
CA ASP A 164 -15.83 8.51 4.13
C ASP A 164 -15.08 8.02 2.90
N LEU A 165 -15.70 8.10 1.72
CA LEU A 165 -15.06 7.75 0.45
C LEU A 165 -13.87 8.67 0.16
N LEU A 166 -14.06 10.00 0.29
CA LEU A 166 -13.00 10.98 0.06
C LEU A 166 -11.84 10.80 1.05
N TYR A 167 -12.14 10.46 2.31
CA TYR A 167 -11.11 10.20 3.31
C TYR A 167 -10.30 8.93 3.03
N VAL A 168 -10.95 7.83 2.62
CA VAL A 168 -10.25 6.59 2.22
C VAL A 168 -9.41 6.83 0.97
N LEU A 169 -9.91 7.60 0.00
CA LEU A 169 -9.17 8.00 -1.19
C LEU A 169 -7.91 8.79 -0.80
N TRP A 170 -8.07 9.78 0.07
CA TRP A 170 -6.97 10.58 0.59
C TRP A 170 -5.91 9.76 1.32
N ALA A 171 -6.32 8.88 2.24
CA ALA A 171 -5.39 8.04 2.97
C ALA A 171 -4.57 7.16 2.01
N SER A 172 -5.21 6.63 0.97
CA SER A 172 -4.58 5.74 -0.01
C SER A 172 -3.55 6.45 -0.90
N MET A 173 -3.71 7.76 -1.15
CA MET A 173 -2.72 8.56 -1.90
C MET A 173 -1.66 9.21 -1.01
N SER A 174 -2.02 9.70 0.18
CA SER A 174 -1.15 10.49 1.06
C SER A 174 -0.20 9.63 1.89
N GLU A 175 -0.63 8.44 2.35
CA GLU A 175 0.24 7.56 3.15
C GLU A 175 1.45 7.06 2.33
N PRO A 176 1.33 6.64 1.06
CA PRO A 176 2.50 6.38 0.23
C PRO A 176 3.45 7.57 0.16
N VAL A 177 2.96 8.79 -0.08
CA VAL A 177 3.82 10.00 -0.12
C VAL A 177 4.57 10.18 1.20
N ARG A 178 3.87 10.04 2.33
CA ARG A 178 4.44 10.15 3.68
C ARG A 178 5.49 9.08 3.95
N PHE A 179 5.19 7.81 3.66
CA PHE A 179 6.09 6.68 3.88
C PHE A 179 7.35 6.80 3.03
N MET A 180 7.22 7.22 1.78
CA MET A 180 8.37 7.39 0.89
C MET A 180 9.30 8.49 1.41
N ARG A 181 8.73 9.62 1.85
CA ARG A 181 9.49 10.72 2.45
C ARG A 181 10.24 10.30 3.70
N LEU A 182 9.59 9.57 4.61
CA LEU A 182 10.14 9.26 5.92
C LEU A 182 11.06 8.04 5.92
N TYR A 183 10.69 6.97 5.22
CA TYR A 183 11.26 5.64 5.44
C TYR A 183 11.93 5.01 4.22
N GLU A 184 11.71 5.55 3.03
CA GLU A 184 12.42 5.09 1.83
C GLU A 184 13.69 5.87 1.56
N TRP A 185 14.51 5.27 0.68
CA TRP A 185 15.83 5.79 0.26
C TRP A 185 15.79 7.23 -0.29
N ARG A 186 14.61 7.71 -0.73
CA ARG A 186 14.36 9.10 -1.09
C ARG A 186 12.89 9.47 -0.93
N ALA A 187 12.62 10.77 -0.87
CA ALA A 187 11.29 11.31 -1.10
C ALA A 187 10.87 11.14 -2.58
N LEU A 188 9.55 11.13 -2.80
CA LEU A 188 8.99 11.18 -4.15
C LEU A 188 9.31 12.52 -4.81
N THR A 189 9.51 12.46 -6.13
CA THR A 189 9.63 13.66 -6.96
C THR A 189 8.25 14.26 -7.21
N ASP A 190 8.18 15.54 -7.57
CA ASP A 190 6.92 16.21 -7.93
C ASP A 190 6.15 15.45 -9.01
N MET A 191 6.85 14.89 -10.01
CA MET A 191 6.25 14.04 -11.05
C MET A 191 5.55 12.81 -10.46
N GLU A 192 6.15 12.16 -9.46
CA GLU A 192 5.57 10.96 -8.84
C GLU A 192 4.42 11.31 -7.89
N VAL A 193 4.51 12.44 -7.17
CA VAL A 193 3.41 12.93 -6.32
C VAL A 193 2.23 13.33 -7.20
N ALA A 194 2.47 14.05 -8.29
CA ALA A 194 1.43 14.39 -9.28
C ALA A 194 0.81 13.12 -9.87
N ALA A 195 1.62 12.13 -10.24
CA ALA A 195 1.12 10.86 -10.77
C ALA A 195 0.25 10.09 -9.77
N LEU A 196 0.59 10.10 -8.48
CA LEU A 196 -0.27 9.53 -7.44
C LEU A 196 -1.60 10.27 -7.35
N GLY A 197 -1.57 11.61 -7.34
CA GLY A 197 -2.79 12.42 -7.29
C GLY A 197 -3.68 12.19 -8.49
N THR A 198 -3.11 12.17 -9.70
CA THR A 198 -3.81 11.87 -10.95
C THR A 198 -4.41 10.46 -10.95
N LEU A 199 -3.65 9.43 -10.55
CA LEU A 199 -4.14 8.06 -10.49
C LEU A 199 -5.31 7.91 -9.50
N TRP A 200 -5.16 8.44 -8.28
CA TRP A 200 -6.20 8.30 -7.28
C TRP A 200 -7.41 9.16 -7.60
N LYS A 201 -7.24 10.34 -8.21
CA LYS A 201 -8.37 11.09 -8.76
C LYS A 201 -9.11 10.28 -9.83
N TYR A 202 -8.40 9.64 -10.76
CA TYR A 202 -9.01 8.78 -11.77
C TYR A 202 -9.87 7.66 -11.15
N ILE A 203 -9.36 7.00 -10.10
CA ILE A 203 -10.14 6.02 -9.35
C ILE A 203 -11.35 6.67 -8.66
N GLY A 204 -11.16 7.81 -8.00
CA GLY A 204 -12.24 8.52 -7.29
C GLY A 204 -13.35 9.02 -8.20
N ASP A 205 -13.02 9.46 -9.42
CA ASP A 205 -13.98 9.84 -10.45
C ASP A 205 -14.83 8.63 -10.86
N MET A 206 -14.23 7.45 -11.06
CA MET A 206 -14.95 6.20 -11.35
C MET A 206 -15.75 5.67 -10.15
N MET A 207 -15.40 6.07 -8.93
CA MET A 207 -16.19 5.84 -7.72
C MET A 207 -17.32 6.85 -7.52
N GLN A 208 -17.43 7.85 -8.39
CA GLN A 208 -18.43 8.92 -8.34
C GLN A 208 -18.37 9.73 -7.03
N ILE A 209 -17.16 9.99 -6.53
CA ILE A 209 -16.96 10.88 -5.37
C ILE A 209 -17.31 12.32 -5.78
N ASP A 210 -18.18 12.96 -5.02
CA ASP A 210 -18.57 14.35 -5.23
C ASP A 210 -17.58 15.28 -4.52
N TYR A 211 -16.63 15.82 -5.28
CA TYR A 211 -15.61 16.72 -4.75
C TYR A 211 -16.17 18.11 -4.44
N LYS A 212 -17.09 18.64 -5.26
CA LYS A 212 -17.75 19.91 -5.02
C LYS A 212 -18.44 19.96 -3.68
N ALA A 213 -19.13 18.89 -3.30
CA ALA A 213 -19.87 18.81 -2.05
C ALA A 213 -18.95 18.94 -0.82
N GLU A 214 -17.73 18.43 -0.88
CA GLU A 214 -16.81 18.40 0.28
C GLU A 214 -15.74 19.48 0.26
N LEU A 215 -15.23 19.81 -0.94
CA LEU A 215 -14.11 20.72 -1.15
C LEU A 215 -14.57 22.09 -1.66
N GLY A 216 -15.82 22.21 -2.11
CA GLY A 216 -16.35 23.45 -2.72
C GLY A 216 -15.85 23.71 -4.14
N GLN A 217 -15.04 22.81 -4.72
CA GLN A 217 -14.48 22.94 -6.06
C GLN A 217 -14.31 21.56 -6.74
N ASP A 218 -14.32 21.56 -8.07
CA ASP A 218 -14.15 20.36 -8.93
C ASP A 218 -12.96 20.45 -9.89
N GLN A 219 -12.16 21.50 -9.77
CA GLN A 219 -11.01 21.74 -10.65
C GLN A 219 -9.77 22.06 -9.82
N TRP A 220 -8.63 21.54 -10.28
CA TRP A 220 -7.31 21.72 -9.70
C TRP A 220 -6.30 21.88 -10.81
N ARG A 221 -5.16 22.51 -10.50
CA ARG A 221 -4.11 22.78 -11.49
C ARG A 221 -3.39 21.51 -11.94
N ASP A 222 -3.16 20.60 -11.01
CA ASP A 222 -2.47 19.34 -11.24
C ASP A 222 -2.71 18.36 -10.08
N GLY A 223 -2.12 17.15 -10.17
CA GLY A 223 -2.29 16.10 -9.18
C GLY A 223 -1.75 16.42 -7.77
N ILE A 224 -0.73 17.29 -7.64
CA ILE A 224 -0.25 17.69 -6.31
C ILE A 224 -1.19 18.74 -5.71
N ASP A 225 -1.68 19.69 -6.52
CA ASP A 225 -2.66 20.69 -6.07
C ASP A 225 -3.94 19.98 -5.56
N PHE A 226 -4.36 18.92 -6.24
CA PHE A 226 -5.43 18.04 -5.76
C PHE A 226 -5.09 17.36 -4.42
N ILE A 227 -3.90 16.73 -4.29
CA ILE A 227 -3.48 16.10 -3.04
C ILE A 227 -3.45 17.12 -1.89
N ASP A 228 -2.91 18.31 -2.11
CA ASP A 228 -2.78 19.33 -1.08
C ASP A 228 -4.15 19.79 -0.57
N GLN A 229 -5.09 20.08 -1.47
CA GLN A 229 -6.46 20.50 -1.13
C GLN A 229 -7.22 19.40 -0.37
N VAL A 230 -7.13 18.16 -0.84
CA VAL A 230 -7.77 17.03 -0.15
C VAL A 230 -7.08 16.76 1.20
N THR A 231 -5.77 17.00 1.32
CA THR A 231 -5.04 16.84 2.58
C THR A 231 -5.46 17.86 3.62
N GLU A 232 -5.62 19.13 3.24
CA GLU A 232 -6.14 20.16 4.14
C GLU A 232 -7.55 19.82 4.62
N TRP A 233 -8.42 19.38 3.71
CA TRP A 233 -9.75 18.91 4.06
C TRP A 233 -9.70 17.70 5.01
N ALA A 234 -8.84 16.71 4.73
CA ALA A 234 -8.75 15.50 5.51
C ALA A 234 -8.25 15.76 6.94
N TYR A 235 -7.28 16.66 7.13
CA TYR A 235 -6.83 17.03 8.47
C TYR A 235 -7.95 17.67 9.30
N ARG A 236 -8.74 18.57 8.70
CA ARG A 236 -9.92 19.13 9.36
C ARG A 236 -10.97 18.07 9.68
N TYR A 237 -11.16 17.10 8.77
CA TYR A 237 -12.07 15.99 9.00
C TYR A 237 -11.59 15.09 10.15
N GLU A 238 -10.29 14.77 10.22
CA GLU A 238 -9.71 14.00 11.31
C GLU A 238 -9.84 14.69 12.67
N ASP A 239 -9.76 16.02 12.72
CA ASP A 239 -9.90 16.77 13.99
C ASP A 239 -11.28 16.56 14.62
N VAL A 240 -12.29 16.30 13.79
CA VAL A 240 -13.68 16.09 14.23
C VAL A 240 -14.05 14.61 14.32
N ALA A 241 -13.52 13.75 13.44
CA ALA A 241 -13.96 12.37 13.29
C ALA A 241 -13.00 11.33 13.91
N MET A 242 -11.72 11.67 14.14
CA MET A 242 -10.74 10.76 14.73
C MET A 242 -10.71 10.92 16.25
N LYS A 243 -11.66 10.26 16.93
CA LYS A 243 -11.84 10.33 18.39
C LYS A 243 -11.45 9.02 19.07
N ARG A 244 -11.05 9.10 20.34
CA ARG A 244 -10.85 7.90 21.15
C ARG A 244 -12.21 7.28 21.54
N LEU A 245 -12.57 6.16 20.92
CA LEU A 245 -13.82 5.43 21.17
C LEU A 245 -13.56 3.95 21.50
N PRO A 246 -14.43 3.29 22.29
CA PRO A 246 -14.31 1.85 22.60
C PRO A 246 -14.30 0.96 21.35
N ASP A 247 -15.10 1.30 20.35
CA ASP A 247 -15.17 0.58 19.07
C ASP A 247 -13.84 0.62 18.32
N MET A 248 -13.17 1.78 18.33
CA MET A 248 -11.84 1.93 17.72
C MET A 248 -10.78 1.15 18.47
N GLN A 249 -10.79 1.18 19.80
CA GLN A 249 -9.85 0.38 20.60
C GLN A 249 -9.98 -1.11 20.27
N LYS A 250 -11.22 -1.62 20.23
CA LYS A 250 -11.50 -3.01 19.88
C LYS A 250 -11.02 -3.37 18.46
N LEU A 251 -11.21 -2.47 17.50
CA LEU A 251 -10.65 -2.63 16.16
C LEU A 251 -9.12 -2.66 16.21
N GLY A 252 -8.50 -1.71 16.90
CA GLY A 252 -7.05 -1.64 17.11
C GLY A 252 -6.46 -2.94 17.65
N ASP A 253 -7.09 -3.53 18.66
CA ASP A 253 -6.66 -4.81 19.25
C ASP A 253 -6.71 -5.95 18.23
N VAL A 254 -7.80 -6.04 17.44
CA VAL A 254 -7.95 -7.06 16.41
C VAL A 254 -6.96 -6.86 15.25
N LEU A 255 -6.67 -5.61 14.87
CA LEU A 255 -5.69 -5.28 13.84
C LEU A 255 -4.28 -5.63 14.28
N LEU A 256 -3.91 -5.27 15.51
CA LEU A 256 -2.62 -5.60 16.09
C LEU A 256 -2.45 -7.10 16.18
N ASP A 257 -3.46 -7.82 16.68
CA ASP A 257 -3.40 -9.28 16.71
C ASP A 257 -3.24 -9.87 15.29
N LEU A 258 -3.97 -9.37 14.29
CA LEU A 258 -3.82 -9.81 12.90
C LEU A 258 -2.38 -9.60 12.39
N LEU A 259 -1.84 -8.39 12.57
CA LEU A 259 -0.48 -8.06 12.15
C LEU A 259 0.55 -8.93 12.88
N LEU A 260 0.48 -9.00 14.21
CA LEU A 260 1.47 -9.69 15.03
C LEU A 260 1.43 -11.20 14.84
N THR A 261 0.23 -11.78 14.69
CA THR A 261 0.10 -13.23 14.44
C THR A 261 0.58 -13.64 13.05
N SER A 262 0.77 -12.68 12.14
CA SER A 262 1.44 -12.92 10.84
C SER A 262 2.95 -13.11 10.99
N TYR A 263 3.51 -12.79 12.16
CA TYR A 263 4.92 -12.98 12.45
C TYR A 263 5.16 -14.09 13.50
N PRO A 264 6.35 -14.74 13.46
CA PRO A 264 6.75 -15.73 14.45
C PRO A 264 6.68 -15.19 15.88
N ALA A 265 6.28 -16.01 16.84
CA ALA A 265 6.08 -15.59 18.24
C ALA A 265 7.29 -14.85 18.84
N ALA A 266 8.51 -15.28 18.50
CA ALA A 266 9.76 -14.69 18.98
C ALA A 266 9.96 -13.22 18.56
N VAL A 267 9.45 -12.81 17.39
CA VAL A 267 9.64 -11.44 16.88
C VAL A 267 8.45 -10.52 17.18
N ARG A 268 7.34 -11.05 17.69
CA ARG A 268 6.11 -10.27 17.96
C ARG A 268 6.33 -9.08 18.90
N PRO A 269 7.13 -9.18 19.99
CA PRO A 269 7.36 -8.02 20.86
C PRO A 269 8.03 -6.85 20.11
N MET A 270 9.01 -7.14 19.26
CA MET A 270 9.67 -6.13 18.44
C MET A 270 8.75 -5.60 17.33
N ALA A 271 7.99 -6.49 16.68
CA ALA A 271 7.02 -6.09 15.66
C ALA A 271 5.94 -5.16 16.24
N TYR A 272 5.48 -5.41 17.46
CA TYR A 272 4.52 -4.56 18.17
C TYR A 272 5.06 -3.15 18.35
N GLN A 273 6.30 -3.02 18.84
CA GLN A 273 6.96 -1.71 18.97
C GLN A 273 7.12 -1.01 17.61
N GLY A 274 7.48 -1.77 16.56
CA GLY A 274 7.54 -1.26 15.19
C GLY A 274 6.21 -0.69 14.70
N VAL A 275 5.11 -1.40 14.91
CA VAL A 275 3.76 -0.94 14.53
C VAL A 275 3.39 0.33 15.29
N LEU A 276 3.63 0.39 16.60
CA LEU A 276 3.36 1.59 17.41
C LEU A 276 4.13 2.83 16.89
N VAL A 277 5.39 2.65 16.52
CA VAL A 277 6.21 3.73 15.95
C VAL A 277 5.67 4.17 14.59
N LEU A 278 5.30 3.23 13.71
CA LEU A 278 4.81 3.53 12.37
C LEU A 278 3.41 4.17 12.37
N MET A 279 2.55 3.82 13.34
CA MET A 279 1.24 4.43 13.54
C MET A 279 1.34 5.92 13.93
N GLY A 280 2.41 6.33 14.62
CA GLY A 280 2.57 7.70 15.10
C GLY A 280 1.61 8.06 16.25
N GLY A 281 1.76 9.27 16.80
CA GLY A 281 1.04 9.67 18.02
C GLY A 281 -0.48 9.73 17.87
N ARG A 282 -0.97 10.37 16.78
CA ARG A 282 -2.40 10.60 16.56
C ARG A 282 -3.19 9.29 16.44
N LEU A 283 -2.74 8.38 15.58
CA LEU A 283 -3.43 7.12 15.34
C LEU A 283 -3.36 6.18 16.55
N ARG A 284 -2.23 6.14 17.26
CA ARG A 284 -2.13 5.43 18.54
C ARG A 284 -3.14 5.95 19.56
N HIS A 285 -3.28 7.27 19.67
CA HIS A 285 -4.22 7.89 20.59
C HIS A 285 -5.67 7.49 20.28
N ALA A 286 -6.07 7.49 19.00
CA ALA A 286 -7.40 7.06 18.56
C ALA A 286 -7.69 5.59 18.94
N PHE A 287 -6.70 4.71 18.75
CA PHE A 287 -6.81 3.29 19.12
C PHE A 287 -6.59 2.99 20.61
N SER A 288 -6.37 4.00 21.46
CA SER A 288 -6.02 3.81 22.89
C SER A 288 -4.76 2.97 23.12
N LEU A 289 -3.79 3.04 22.20
CA LEU A 289 -2.55 2.28 22.26
C LEU A 289 -1.48 3.01 23.08
N PRO A 290 -0.62 2.27 23.80
CA PRO A 290 0.44 2.87 24.61
C PRO A 290 1.48 3.58 23.74
N GLU A 291 2.20 4.49 24.36
CA GLU A 291 3.37 5.12 23.74
C GLU A 291 4.57 4.16 23.76
N PRO A 292 5.22 3.93 22.60
CA PRO A 292 6.45 3.14 22.59
C PRO A 292 7.53 3.88 23.37
N SER A 293 8.34 3.14 24.13
CA SER A 293 9.46 3.73 24.86
C SER A 293 10.42 4.48 23.93
N VAL A 294 11.14 5.47 24.45
CA VAL A 294 12.16 6.22 23.70
C VAL A 294 13.20 5.28 23.10
N PHE A 295 13.59 4.23 23.83
CA PHE A 295 14.52 3.22 23.35
C PHE A 295 14.00 2.50 22.09
N TYR A 296 12.78 1.97 22.13
CA TYR A 296 12.21 1.27 20.99
C TYR A 296 11.96 2.20 19.80
N SER A 297 11.54 3.43 20.06
CA SER A 297 11.38 4.45 19.02
C SER A 297 12.72 4.73 18.33
N ALA A 298 13.78 4.99 19.11
CA ALA A 298 15.12 5.21 18.58
C ALA A 298 15.64 3.99 17.80
N LEU A 299 15.41 2.78 18.31
CA LEU A 299 15.80 1.54 17.64
C LEU A 299 15.09 1.38 16.29
N VAL A 300 13.76 1.53 16.25
CA VAL A 300 12.98 1.39 15.00
C VAL A 300 13.39 2.45 13.97
N TYR A 301 13.51 3.71 14.37
CA TYR A 301 13.97 4.77 13.45
C TYR A 301 15.41 4.52 12.98
N SER A 302 16.29 4.02 13.84
CA SER A 302 17.66 3.66 13.46
C SER A 302 17.69 2.51 12.45
N LEU A 303 16.88 1.47 12.64
CA LEU A 303 16.77 0.35 11.69
C LEU A 303 16.22 0.82 10.34
N LEU A 304 15.19 1.67 10.34
CA LEU A 304 14.65 2.27 9.12
C LEU A 304 15.66 3.17 8.42
N PHE A 305 16.46 3.92 9.18
CA PHE A 305 17.55 4.74 8.65
C PHE A 305 18.66 3.88 8.05
N ILE A 306 19.14 2.86 8.75
CA ILE A 306 20.14 1.91 8.22
C ILE A 306 19.62 1.28 6.93
N ARG A 307 18.37 0.79 6.93
CA ARG A 307 17.71 0.28 5.72
C ARG A 307 17.73 1.31 4.59
N LYS A 308 17.39 2.57 4.87
CA LYS A 308 17.41 3.67 3.89
C LYS A 308 18.78 3.76 3.20
N PHE A 309 19.87 3.71 3.97
CA PHE A 309 21.24 3.74 3.46
C PHE A 309 21.60 2.48 2.66
N VAL A 310 21.26 1.30 3.18
CA VAL A 310 21.51 0.02 2.49
C VAL A 310 20.80 -0.01 1.15
N VAL A 311 19.52 0.35 1.10
CA VAL A 311 18.74 0.41 -0.14
C VAL A 311 19.36 1.43 -1.10
N ARG A 312 19.76 2.62 -0.59
CA ARG A 312 20.30 3.72 -1.39
C ARG A 312 21.64 3.40 -2.07
N TYR A 313 22.55 2.76 -1.33
CA TYR A 313 23.97 2.67 -1.70
C TYR A 313 24.46 1.24 -1.91
N LEU A 314 23.82 0.24 -1.31
CA LEU A 314 24.30 -1.15 -1.34
C LEU A 314 23.43 -2.09 -2.17
N MET A 315 22.19 -1.70 -2.48
CA MET A 315 21.30 -2.50 -3.31
C MET A 315 21.24 -1.93 -4.73
N LEU A 316 21.56 -2.78 -5.72
CA LEU A 316 21.32 -2.47 -7.13
C LEU A 316 19.82 -2.24 -7.40
N PRO A 317 19.45 -1.37 -8.37
CA PRO A 317 18.07 -1.20 -8.75
C PRO A 317 17.49 -2.49 -9.32
N ARG A 318 16.24 -2.80 -8.98
CA ARG A 318 15.55 -4.02 -9.42
C ARG A 318 15.44 -4.03 -10.94
N VAL A 319 15.84 -5.13 -11.58
CA VAL A 319 15.63 -5.33 -13.02
C VAL A 319 14.21 -5.84 -13.27
N PHE A 320 13.70 -6.71 -12.40
CA PHE A 320 12.36 -7.28 -12.48
C PHE A 320 11.45 -6.65 -11.42
N GLY A 321 10.21 -6.35 -11.82
CA GLY A 321 9.20 -5.81 -10.94
C GLY A 321 8.71 -6.85 -9.93
N VAL A 322 8.42 -6.40 -8.71
CA VAL A 322 7.66 -7.19 -7.76
C VAL A 322 6.19 -7.09 -8.16
N GLU A 323 5.56 -8.24 -8.38
CA GLU A 323 4.15 -8.35 -8.69
C GLU A 323 3.42 -9.10 -7.58
N TYR A 324 2.37 -8.49 -7.04
CA TYR A 324 1.57 -9.08 -5.96
C TYR A 324 0.45 -9.99 -6.46
N MET A 325 0.15 -9.94 -7.77
CA MET A 325 -0.89 -10.72 -8.44
C MET A 325 -0.37 -11.28 -9.76
N SER A 326 -0.79 -12.50 -10.10
CA SER A 326 -0.48 -13.12 -11.38
C SER A 326 -1.12 -12.37 -12.55
N GLU A 327 -0.65 -12.66 -13.76
CA GLU A 327 -1.47 -12.43 -14.94
C GLU A 327 -2.76 -13.26 -14.87
N PRO A 328 -3.85 -12.81 -15.52
CA PRO A 328 -5.07 -13.59 -15.63
C PRO A 328 -4.79 -14.93 -16.33
N ASP A 329 -5.30 -16.01 -15.76
CA ASP A 329 -5.20 -17.33 -16.37
C ASP A 329 -5.97 -17.37 -17.71
N PRO A 330 -5.37 -17.84 -18.82
CA PRO A 330 -6.01 -17.78 -20.14
C PRO A 330 -7.31 -18.57 -20.27
N GLN A 331 -7.50 -19.61 -19.46
CA GLN A 331 -8.68 -20.48 -19.55
C GLN A 331 -9.79 -20.04 -18.60
N SER A 332 -9.41 -19.71 -17.36
CA SER A 332 -10.36 -19.40 -16.30
C SER A 332 -10.56 -17.90 -16.05
N GLY A 333 -9.67 -17.05 -16.56
CA GLY A 333 -9.63 -15.62 -16.26
C GLY A 333 -9.29 -15.30 -14.80
N ARG A 334 -8.94 -16.31 -13.99
CA ARG A 334 -8.67 -16.17 -12.56
C ARG A 334 -7.29 -15.60 -12.30
N LEU A 335 -7.21 -14.82 -11.23
CA LEU A 335 -6.01 -14.17 -10.75
C LEU A 335 -5.52 -14.87 -9.49
N HIS A 336 -4.21 -15.03 -9.34
CA HIS A 336 -3.61 -15.65 -8.17
C HIS A 336 -2.78 -14.64 -7.38
N ASN A 337 -2.78 -14.80 -6.06
CA ASN A 337 -1.93 -14.05 -5.17
C ASN A 337 -0.53 -14.64 -5.13
N GLN A 338 0.46 -13.79 -5.40
CA GLN A 338 1.88 -14.14 -5.30
C GLN A 338 2.42 -13.92 -3.89
N HIS A 339 1.77 -13.06 -3.11
CA HIS A 339 2.17 -12.73 -1.75
C HIS A 339 0.94 -12.55 -0.85
N TYR A 340 1.02 -13.10 0.36
CA TYR A 340 -0.01 -13.04 1.39
C TYR A 340 0.60 -12.68 2.74
N LEU A 341 -0.20 -12.07 3.62
CA LEU A 341 0.26 -11.63 4.94
C LEU A 341 0.25 -12.78 5.97
N LYS A 342 -0.91 -13.44 6.14
CA LYS A 342 -1.11 -14.47 7.18
C LYS A 342 -1.64 -15.78 6.61
N GLU A 343 -2.69 -15.68 5.81
CA GLU A 343 -3.41 -16.83 5.26
C GLU A 343 -3.26 -16.82 3.73
N PRO A 344 -2.99 -17.99 3.10
CA PRO A 344 -2.68 -18.11 1.68
C PRO A 344 -3.94 -18.06 0.79
N TRP A 345 -4.76 -17.03 0.98
CA TRP A 345 -5.96 -16.80 0.16
C TRP A 345 -5.58 -16.56 -1.30
N TYR A 346 -6.27 -17.25 -2.20
CA TYR A 346 -6.11 -17.14 -3.65
C TYR A 346 -4.69 -17.47 -4.16
N THR A 347 -3.89 -18.20 -3.38
CA THR A 347 -2.53 -18.57 -3.75
C THR A 347 -2.50 -19.96 -4.36
N ARG A 348 -1.87 -20.06 -5.55
CA ARG A 348 -1.74 -21.32 -6.27
C ARG A 348 -0.97 -22.35 -5.46
N VAL A 349 -1.48 -23.58 -5.41
CA VAL A 349 -0.75 -24.71 -4.85
C VAL A 349 0.21 -25.28 -5.91
N SER A 350 1.49 -25.32 -5.58
CA SER A 350 2.56 -25.90 -6.37
C SER A 350 3.61 -26.55 -5.46
N LEU A 351 4.53 -27.32 -6.03
CA LEU A 351 5.66 -27.89 -5.29
C LEU A 351 6.51 -26.78 -4.62
N TRP A 352 6.79 -25.69 -5.33
CA TRP A 352 7.57 -24.57 -4.81
C TRP A 352 6.86 -23.84 -3.67
N THR A 353 5.56 -23.57 -3.79
CA THR A 353 4.80 -22.88 -2.75
C THR A 353 4.58 -23.73 -1.49
N ARG A 354 4.75 -25.06 -1.57
CA ARG A 354 4.62 -25.96 -0.41
C ARG A 354 5.95 -26.39 0.20
N TRP A 355 7.04 -26.41 -0.59
CA TRP A 355 8.34 -26.95 -0.18
C TRP A 355 9.52 -26.00 -0.40
N GLY A 356 9.27 -24.81 -0.93
CA GLY A 356 10.28 -23.77 -1.09
C GLY A 356 10.72 -23.18 0.25
N PRO A 357 11.81 -22.38 0.26
CA PRO A 357 12.41 -21.84 1.48
C PRO A 357 11.44 -21.03 2.34
N GLU A 358 10.61 -20.19 1.72
CA GLU A 358 9.58 -19.41 2.40
C GLU A 358 8.54 -20.32 3.05
N ALA A 359 8.06 -21.36 2.36
CA ALA A 359 7.09 -22.30 2.89
C ALA A 359 7.65 -23.10 4.08
N LEU A 360 8.93 -23.50 4.02
CA LEU A 360 9.60 -24.17 5.14
C LEU A 360 9.70 -23.25 6.36
N LEU A 361 10.03 -21.97 6.16
CA LEU A 361 10.10 -20.98 7.23
C LEU A 361 8.74 -20.68 7.84
N VAL A 362 7.70 -20.51 7.01
CA VAL A 362 6.32 -20.33 7.46
C VAL A 362 5.86 -21.54 8.28
N ARG A 363 6.14 -22.76 7.82
CA ARG A 363 5.81 -23.99 8.55
C ARG A 363 6.55 -24.08 9.89
N ALA A 364 7.86 -23.81 9.90
CA ALA A 364 8.68 -23.83 11.12
C ALA A 364 8.20 -22.81 12.17
N THR A 365 7.53 -21.75 11.73
CA THR A 365 7.05 -20.66 12.61
C THR A 365 5.55 -20.78 12.94
N GLY A 366 4.90 -21.88 12.52
CA GLY A 366 3.50 -22.19 12.82
C GLY A 366 2.48 -21.44 11.95
N GLY A 367 2.90 -20.88 10.81
CA GLY A 367 2.02 -20.27 9.83
C GLY A 367 1.39 -21.28 8.86
N GLN A 368 0.37 -20.83 8.11
CA GLN A 368 -0.29 -21.65 7.09
C GLN A 368 0.38 -21.47 5.73
N ILE A 369 0.61 -22.57 5.02
CA ILE A 369 1.12 -22.54 3.65
C ILE A 369 0.03 -22.88 2.62
N PRO A 370 0.21 -22.53 1.34
CA PRO A 370 -0.76 -22.83 0.29
C PRO A 370 -1.17 -24.31 0.25
N GLY A 371 -2.48 -24.55 0.39
CA GLY A 371 -3.10 -25.87 0.42
C GLY A 371 -3.52 -26.38 1.81
N ASP A 372 -3.01 -25.79 2.90
CA ASP A 372 -3.37 -26.25 4.26
C ASP A 372 -4.80 -25.87 4.66
N GLY A 373 -5.33 -24.75 4.12
CA GLY A 373 -6.72 -24.33 4.29
C GLY A 373 -7.72 -24.97 3.30
N GLY A 374 -7.26 -25.94 2.50
CA GLY A 374 -8.10 -26.62 1.51
C GLY A 374 -8.74 -25.68 0.48
N GLN A 375 -9.93 -26.05 0.00
CA GLN A 375 -10.68 -25.30 -0.99
C GLN A 375 -11.28 -23.99 -0.45
N GLU A 376 -11.37 -23.84 0.87
CA GLU A 376 -11.90 -22.61 1.50
C GLU A 376 -11.05 -21.38 1.16
N MET A 377 -9.74 -21.57 0.96
CA MET A 377 -8.79 -20.51 0.61
C MET A 377 -8.74 -20.19 -0.90
N LEU A 378 -9.54 -20.88 -1.73
CA LEU A 378 -9.65 -20.71 -3.18
C LEU A 378 -8.29 -20.77 -3.91
N PRO A 379 -7.55 -21.89 -3.83
CA PRO A 379 -6.23 -22.03 -4.44
C PRO A 379 -6.21 -21.88 -5.97
N GLU A 380 -7.35 -22.02 -6.64
CA GLU A 380 -7.58 -21.76 -8.07
C GLU A 380 -7.58 -20.27 -8.44
N GLY A 381 -7.45 -19.38 -7.45
CA GLY A 381 -7.44 -17.94 -7.64
C GLY A 381 -8.84 -17.33 -7.59
N PHE A 382 -8.92 -16.02 -7.85
CA PHE A 382 -10.16 -15.25 -7.78
C PHE A 382 -10.56 -14.64 -9.11
N LEU A 383 -11.87 -14.53 -9.32
CA LEU A 383 -12.46 -13.51 -10.15
C LEU A 383 -12.78 -12.28 -9.29
N PHE A 384 -12.95 -11.10 -9.90
CA PHE A 384 -13.34 -9.91 -9.14
C PHE A 384 -14.68 -10.08 -8.43
N THR A 385 -15.59 -10.88 -8.97
CA THR A 385 -16.86 -11.26 -8.31
C THR A 385 -16.66 -12.07 -7.03
N ASP A 386 -15.51 -12.73 -6.88
CA ASP A 386 -15.17 -13.53 -5.70
C ASP A 386 -14.57 -12.67 -4.58
N LEU A 387 -14.19 -11.42 -4.87
CA LEU A 387 -13.71 -10.49 -3.83
C LEU A 387 -14.88 -9.97 -3.00
N GLY A 388 -14.83 -10.16 -1.69
CA GLY A 388 -15.85 -9.66 -0.79
C GLY A 388 -15.93 -10.49 0.49
N PRO A 389 -16.69 -10.04 1.50
CA PRO A 389 -17.04 -10.89 2.63
C PRO A 389 -17.73 -12.17 2.13
N ARG A 390 -17.55 -13.30 2.82
CA ARG A 390 -18.10 -14.61 2.41
C ARG A 390 -19.55 -14.58 1.91
N PRO A 391 -20.50 -13.89 2.57
CA PRO A 391 -21.89 -13.85 2.11
C PRO A 391 -22.10 -13.17 0.75
N LYS A 392 -21.09 -12.44 0.26
CA LYS A 392 -21.10 -11.65 -0.98
C LYS A 392 -20.18 -12.22 -2.07
N MET A 393 -19.33 -13.20 -1.75
CA MET A 393 -18.46 -13.86 -2.74
C MET A 393 -19.32 -14.53 -3.83
N GLY A 394 -19.00 -14.28 -5.10
CA GLY A 394 -19.74 -14.80 -6.25
C GLY A 394 -21.13 -14.18 -6.49
N LYS A 395 -21.56 -13.21 -5.67
CA LYS A 395 -22.88 -12.55 -5.79
C LYS A 395 -22.80 -11.18 -6.46
N GLY A 396 -23.92 -10.75 -7.03
CA GLY A 396 -24.06 -9.42 -7.64
C GLY A 396 -23.32 -9.29 -8.96
N ILE A 397 -23.29 -10.35 -9.75
CA ILE A 397 -22.63 -10.38 -11.06
C ILE A 397 -23.24 -9.34 -11.98
N GLU A 398 -24.56 -9.32 -12.12
CA GLU A 398 -25.29 -8.36 -12.96
C GLU A 398 -25.07 -6.91 -12.50
N ASP A 399 -25.14 -6.64 -11.19
CA ASP A 399 -24.90 -5.30 -10.66
C ASP A 399 -23.44 -4.87 -10.86
N THR A 400 -22.48 -5.79 -10.72
CA THR A 400 -21.07 -5.52 -11.01
C THR A 400 -20.88 -5.21 -12.50
N GLN A 401 -21.56 -5.93 -13.40
CA GLN A 401 -21.53 -5.65 -14.85
C GLN A 401 -22.14 -4.28 -15.18
N ARG A 402 -23.25 -3.89 -14.53
CA ARG A 402 -23.83 -2.54 -14.67
C ARG A 402 -22.82 -1.47 -14.25
N TRP A 403 -22.18 -1.65 -13.09
CA TRP A 403 -21.13 -0.75 -12.64
C TRP A 403 -19.94 -0.71 -13.60
N GLU A 404 -19.58 -1.83 -14.23
CA GLU A 404 -18.50 -1.88 -15.21
C GLU A 404 -18.80 -0.99 -16.43
N GLN A 405 -20.04 -0.94 -16.89
CA GLN A 405 -20.46 -0.04 -17.98
C GLN A 405 -20.38 1.44 -17.58
N VAL A 406 -20.79 1.77 -16.35
CA VAL A 406 -20.62 3.12 -15.80
C VAL A 406 -19.15 3.48 -15.77
N VAL A 407 -18.31 2.66 -15.13
CA VAL A 407 -16.87 2.88 -14.98
C VAL A 407 -16.17 3.07 -16.33
N LYS A 408 -16.52 2.27 -17.35
CA LYS A 408 -15.96 2.38 -18.71
C LYS A 408 -16.26 3.72 -19.41
N THR A 409 -17.35 4.39 -19.03
CA THR A 409 -17.83 5.60 -19.70
C THR A 409 -17.57 6.87 -18.88
N THR A 410 -17.28 6.76 -17.59
CA THR A 410 -17.10 7.92 -16.70
C THR A 410 -15.89 8.77 -17.06
N VAL A 411 -14.71 8.16 -17.29
CA VAL A 411 -13.46 8.90 -17.53
C VAL A 411 -12.63 8.23 -18.62
N SER A 412 -12.11 9.03 -19.55
CA SER A 412 -11.21 8.53 -20.59
C SER A 412 -9.81 8.20 -20.01
N PRO A 413 -9.25 7.02 -20.31
CA PRO A 413 -7.86 6.65 -19.99
C PRO A 413 -6.81 7.63 -20.51
N SER A 414 -7.03 8.22 -21.68
CA SER A 414 -6.09 9.12 -22.34
C SER A 414 -6.27 10.58 -21.92
N ALA A 415 -7.34 10.90 -21.18
CA ALA A 415 -7.58 12.26 -20.73
C ALA A 415 -6.66 12.64 -19.57
N CYS A 416 -6.37 13.93 -19.48
CA CYS A 416 -5.87 14.53 -18.25
C CYS A 416 -7.07 14.94 -17.39
N PRO A 417 -7.18 14.48 -16.13
CA PRO A 417 -8.31 14.81 -15.27
C PRO A 417 -8.27 16.26 -14.75
N PHE A 418 -7.16 16.98 -14.99
CA PHE A 418 -6.94 18.37 -14.64
C PHE A 418 -6.89 19.31 -15.85
N GLY A 419 -7.00 18.76 -17.06
CA GLY A 419 -7.11 19.59 -18.27
C GLY A 419 -8.37 20.46 -18.18
N MET A 420 -8.27 21.72 -18.61
CA MET A 420 -9.43 22.59 -18.69
C MET A 420 -10.49 21.93 -19.59
N LYS A 421 -11.71 21.81 -19.07
CA LYS A 421 -12.88 21.36 -19.83
C LYS A 421 -13.40 22.46 -20.72
#